data_AF-A0A832GIL9-F1
#
_entry.id   AF-A0A832GIL9-F1
#
_cell.length_a   1.000
_cell.length_b   1.000
_cell.length_c   1.000
_cell.angle_alpha   90.00
_cell.angle_beta   90.00
_cell.angle_gamma   90.00
#
_symmetry.space_group_name_H-M   'P 1'
#
loop_
_entity.id
_entity.type
_entity.pdbx_description
1 polymer ?
#
loop_
_entity_poly.entity_id
_entity_poly.type
_entity_poly.pdbx_seq_one_letter_code
_entity_poly.pdbx_strand_id
1 'polypeptide(L)'
;MRRLWWTLAATSALLTLTHAQITYQEQGDAGDLPETAQATGTDTNTQLGAIRGALEADGVDMYVIYISDPANFSATTVNNETNFDTQLWLFDALGKGVVFNDDEVGSNLSRSRINNTTGCLTNRPAGVYYIAVSRYNRDAVGCEDRPIWADTPFRAVRCPDGPDAASRVAGWSGTTAVSGNYEITLTGAFTAPAQSNIPPCPPFDGWDETEDGGGDAGDLPSSAQLIQSDDAQACQTPVQRVRGNMGADDVDMYVICITDPAQFSASTVGTTGWDTQLWLFKCNGLGVVHNDDNPDAQTGLQSKIDNRSNCIQQAGVYLLAISRYNRDPVAQDGQPLWSPTGAGRGVRCPDGLRADQPVAGWAGATLAAGRYIINLTGAYFVSENGCCVTAGGDVDLNGCIDDADLLAILFAFGNTGQFLPEDVTCDGVVDDADLLTVLFAFGQGC
;
A
#
# COMPACT_ATOMS: atom_id res chain seq x y z
N MET A 1 40.29 -77.37 -26.45
CA MET A 1 40.69 -76.03 -25.98
C MET A 1 39.63 -75.02 -26.39
N ARG A 2 39.19 -74.18 -25.42
CA ARG A 2 38.67 -72.79 -25.54
C ARG A 2 37.48 -72.53 -26.48
N ARG A 3 36.26 -72.39 -25.94
CA ARG A 3 35.60 -71.17 -25.39
C ARG A 3 34.79 -70.42 -26.47
N LEU A 4 33.50 -70.75 -26.60
CA LEU A 4 32.51 -69.82 -27.16
C LEU A 4 31.98 -68.94 -26.03
N TRP A 5 32.14 -67.62 -26.19
CA TRP A 5 31.52 -66.62 -25.33
C TRP A 5 30.13 -66.33 -25.90
N TRP A 6 29.09 -66.54 -25.10
CA TRP A 6 27.75 -66.04 -25.38
C TRP A 6 27.58 -64.73 -24.59
N THR A 7 27.49 -63.62 -25.30
CA THR A 7 27.07 -62.33 -24.73
C THR A 7 25.57 -62.36 -24.48
N LEU A 8 25.17 -62.38 -23.22
CA LEU A 8 23.78 -62.20 -22.79
C LEU A 8 23.48 -60.69 -22.80
N ALA A 9 22.72 -60.22 -23.78
CA ALA A 9 22.18 -58.87 -23.77
C ALA A 9 20.91 -58.86 -22.89
N ALA A 10 21.01 -58.31 -21.69
CA ALA A 10 19.87 -58.03 -20.84
C ALA A 10 19.23 -56.70 -21.25
N THR A 11 18.15 -56.77 -22.03
CA THR A 11 17.28 -55.61 -22.27
C THR A 11 16.41 -55.39 -21.03
N SER A 12 16.80 -54.43 -20.19
CA SER A 12 15.92 -53.88 -19.15
C SER A 12 14.82 -53.05 -19.82
N ALA A 13 13.62 -53.63 -19.93
CA ALA A 13 12.42 -52.86 -20.26
C ALA A 13 12.03 -52.02 -19.03
N LEU A 14 12.21 -50.71 -19.12
CA LEU A 14 11.64 -49.76 -18.16
C LEU A 14 10.11 -49.80 -18.34
N LEU A 15 9.41 -50.48 -17.43
CA LEU A 15 7.96 -50.40 -17.33
C LEU A 15 7.60 -49.04 -16.71
N THR A 16 7.21 -48.07 -17.54
CA THR A 16 6.55 -46.85 -17.05
C THR A 16 5.13 -47.21 -16.65
N LEU A 17 4.90 -47.37 -15.34
CA LEU A 17 3.56 -47.40 -14.76
C LEU A 17 2.92 -46.02 -14.96
N THR A 18 2.09 -45.87 -15.99
CA THR A 18 1.20 -44.72 -16.14
C THR A 18 0.15 -44.82 -15.04
N HIS A 19 0.31 -44.05 -13.97
CA HIS A 19 -0.76 -43.88 -12.99
C HIS A 19 -1.87 -43.04 -13.65
N ALA A 20 -3.13 -43.43 -13.46
CA ALA A 20 -4.25 -42.63 -13.93
C ALA A 20 -4.23 -41.27 -13.18
N GLN A 21 -4.23 -40.17 -13.93
CA GLN A 21 -4.38 -38.84 -13.35
C GLN A 21 -5.80 -38.69 -12.82
N ILE A 22 -5.95 -38.11 -11.63
CA ILE A 22 -7.27 -37.80 -11.08
C ILE A 22 -7.71 -36.39 -11.49
N THR A 23 -9.02 -36.19 -11.50
CA THR A 23 -9.64 -34.86 -11.51
C THR A 23 -10.21 -34.61 -10.13
N TYR A 24 -9.73 -33.57 -9.45
CA TYR A 24 -10.31 -33.11 -8.20
C TYR A 24 -11.60 -32.33 -8.48
N GLN A 25 -12.63 -32.57 -7.68
CA GLN A 25 -13.86 -31.78 -7.68
C GLN A 25 -13.87 -30.99 -6.38
N GLU A 26 -14.04 -29.69 -6.51
CA GLU A 26 -14.26 -28.78 -5.38
C GLU A 26 -15.36 -29.30 -4.45
N GLN A 27 -15.17 -29.13 -3.15
CA GLN A 27 -16.19 -29.44 -2.14
C GLN A 27 -16.52 -28.19 -1.32
N GLY A 28 -17.72 -27.65 -1.51
CA GLY A 28 -18.06 -26.35 -0.91
C GLY A 28 -17.33 -25.23 -1.64
N ASP A 29 -16.98 -24.18 -0.89
CA ASP A 29 -16.07 -23.13 -1.32
C ASP A 29 -14.62 -23.56 -1.02
N ALA A 30 -13.70 -23.32 -1.96
CA ALA A 30 -12.31 -23.74 -1.83
C ALA A 30 -11.48 -22.85 -0.90
N GLY A 31 -12.01 -21.70 -0.46
CA GLY A 31 -11.27 -20.66 0.24
C GLY A 31 -10.35 -19.88 -0.69
N ASP A 32 -10.03 -18.65 -0.31
CA ASP A 32 -9.29 -17.69 -1.13
C ASP A 32 -7.89 -17.36 -0.61
N LEU A 33 -7.50 -17.92 0.54
CA LEU A 33 -6.21 -17.70 1.19
C LEU A 33 -5.50 -19.01 1.52
N PRO A 34 -4.17 -19.01 1.69
CA PRO A 34 -3.43 -20.23 2.01
C PRO A 34 -4.00 -20.99 3.21
N GLU A 35 -4.49 -20.28 4.23
CA GLU A 35 -5.07 -20.85 5.46
C GLU A 35 -6.43 -21.54 5.24
N THR A 36 -7.17 -21.12 4.21
CA THR A 36 -8.50 -21.63 3.88
C THR A 36 -8.50 -22.54 2.66
N ALA A 37 -7.38 -22.58 1.91
CA ALA A 37 -7.21 -23.32 0.68
C ALA A 37 -7.57 -24.80 0.80
N GLN A 38 -8.30 -25.30 -0.18
CA GLN A 38 -8.78 -26.66 -0.18
C GLN A 38 -7.69 -27.68 -0.55
N ALA A 39 -7.55 -28.70 0.28
CA ALA A 39 -6.65 -29.82 0.00
C ALA A 39 -7.17 -30.67 -1.16
N THR A 40 -6.29 -30.94 -2.13
CA THR A 40 -6.63 -31.80 -3.28
C THR A 40 -6.48 -33.30 -3.00
N GLY A 41 -5.96 -33.67 -1.82
CA GLY A 41 -5.91 -35.05 -1.33
C GLY A 41 -5.25 -35.17 0.04
N THR A 42 -4.80 -36.39 0.39
CA THR A 42 -4.14 -36.67 1.68
C THR A 42 -2.67 -37.06 1.53
N ASP A 43 -2.16 -37.12 0.30
CA ASP A 43 -0.81 -37.55 -0.06
C ASP A 43 -0.22 -36.64 -1.14
N THR A 44 1.08 -36.81 -1.43
CA THR A 44 1.84 -36.03 -2.43
C THR A 44 2.28 -36.86 -3.64
N ASN A 45 1.70 -38.04 -3.86
CA ASN A 45 2.15 -39.02 -4.85
C ASN A 45 1.07 -39.38 -5.88
N THR A 46 -0.20 -39.04 -5.61
CA THR A 46 -1.30 -39.22 -6.55
C THR A 46 -1.27 -38.12 -7.60
N GLN A 47 -1.10 -38.49 -8.87
CA GLN A 47 -0.98 -37.54 -9.96
C GLN A 47 -2.31 -36.80 -10.19
N LEU A 48 -2.25 -35.47 -10.20
CA LEU A 48 -3.40 -34.59 -10.36
C LEU A 48 -3.39 -34.01 -11.78
N GLY A 49 -4.40 -34.34 -12.58
CA GLY A 49 -4.51 -33.90 -13.97
C GLY A 49 -5.42 -32.70 -14.17
N ALA A 50 -6.41 -32.51 -13.29
CA ALA A 50 -7.28 -31.34 -13.33
C ALA A 50 -7.93 -31.06 -11.98
N ILE A 51 -8.36 -29.81 -11.80
CA ILE A 51 -9.24 -29.34 -10.71
C ILE A 51 -10.47 -28.73 -11.37
N ARG A 52 -11.67 -29.04 -10.86
CA ARG A 52 -12.93 -28.44 -11.30
C ARG A 52 -13.66 -27.82 -10.12
N GLY A 53 -14.20 -26.64 -10.34
CA GLY A 53 -14.92 -25.87 -9.33
C GLY A 53 -15.87 -24.86 -9.96
N ALA A 54 -16.42 -23.97 -9.14
CA ALA A 54 -17.32 -22.91 -9.60
C ALA A 54 -17.10 -21.59 -8.84
N LEU A 55 -16.84 -20.51 -9.58
CA LEU A 55 -16.63 -19.19 -8.99
C LEU A 55 -17.95 -18.42 -8.81
N GLU A 56 -18.16 -18.00 -7.57
CA GLU A 56 -19.16 -17.02 -7.15
C GLU A 56 -18.76 -15.57 -7.47
N ALA A 57 -19.61 -14.61 -7.08
CA ALA A 57 -19.29 -13.19 -7.24
C ALA A 57 -18.16 -12.82 -6.29
N ASP A 58 -17.18 -12.05 -6.77
CA ASP A 58 -15.96 -11.70 -6.03
C ASP A 58 -15.11 -12.92 -5.58
N GLY A 59 -15.49 -14.13 -6.01
CA GLY A 59 -14.92 -15.39 -5.56
C GLY A 59 -13.50 -15.62 -6.09
N VAL A 60 -12.72 -16.28 -5.26
CA VAL A 60 -11.41 -16.82 -5.62
C VAL A 60 -11.28 -18.18 -4.96
N ASP A 61 -10.91 -19.18 -5.75
CA ASP A 61 -10.75 -20.54 -5.26
C ASP A 61 -9.26 -20.88 -5.22
N MET A 62 -8.79 -21.32 -4.06
CA MET A 62 -7.41 -21.69 -3.81
C MET A 62 -7.28 -23.16 -3.42
N TYR A 63 -6.33 -23.86 -4.04
CA TYR A 63 -6.09 -25.27 -3.82
C TYR A 63 -4.64 -25.55 -3.45
N VAL A 64 -4.46 -26.52 -2.57
CA VAL A 64 -3.14 -27.03 -2.19
C VAL A 64 -2.74 -28.15 -3.15
N ILE A 65 -1.59 -28.01 -3.81
CA ILE A 65 -1.02 -29.00 -4.73
C ILE A 65 0.44 -29.29 -4.41
N TYR A 66 0.93 -30.46 -4.80
CA TYR A 66 2.35 -30.78 -4.73
C TYR A 66 2.97 -30.75 -6.12
N ILE A 67 4.11 -30.06 -6.26
CA ILE A 67 4.85 -29.95 -7.52
C ILE A 67 6.23 -30.57 -7.31
N SER A 68 6.52 -31.68 -8.00
CA SER A 68 7.79 -32.41 -7.86
C SER A 68 8.93 -31.82 -8.68
N ASP A 69 8.60 -31.12 -9.76
CA ASP A 69 9.56 -30.48 -10.66
C ASP A 69 8.96 -29.15 -11.19
N PRO A 70 9.15 -28.04 -10.44
CA PRO A 70 8.56 -26.75 -10.81
C PRO A 70 8.94 -26.26 -12.20
N ALA A 71 10.14 -26.58 -12.70
CA ALA A 71 10.58 -26.14 -14.02
C ALA A 71 9.74 -26.74 -15.16
N ASN A 72 9.08 -27.88 -14.92
CA ASN A 72 8.22 -28.60 -15.87
C ASN A 72 6.73 -28.50 -15.54
N PHE A 73 6.35 -27.70 -14.53
CA PHE A 73 4.97 -27.48 -14.15
C PHE A 73 4.24 -26.55 -15.14
N SER A 74 2.95 -26.84 -15.40
CA SER A 74 2.04 -25.88 -16.04
C SER A 74 0.59 -26.09 -15.60
N ALA A 75 -0.17 -24.99 -15.65
CA ALA A 75 -1.60 -24.96 -15.37
C ALA A 75 -2.32 -24.11 -16.43
N THR A 76 -3.52 -24.48 -16.84
CA THR A 76 -4.28 -23.69 -17.81
C THR A 76 -5.79 -23.85 -17.66
N THR A 77 -6.53 -22.77 -17.91
CA THR A 77 -7.99 -22.75 -18.07
C THR A 77 -8.40 -22.72 -19.55
N VAL A 78 -7.44 -22.77 -20.49
CA VAL A 78 -7.70 -22.86 -21.93
C VAL A 78 -8.17 -24.26 -22.29
N ASN A 79 -9.46 -24.50 -22.05
CA ASN A 79 -10.17 -25.73 -22.34
C ASN A 79 -11.62 -25.42 -22.77
N ASN A 80 -12.46 -26.45 -22.87
CA ASN A 80 -13.85 -26.30 -23.28
C ASN A 80 -14.81 -26.08 -22.10
N GLU A 81 -14.37 -26.32 -20.86
CA GLU A 81 -15.20 -26.15 -19.66
C GLU A 81 -15.26 -24.67 -19.25
N THR A 82 -14.10 -24.01 -19.22
CA THR A 82 -13.97 -22.63 -18.77
C THR A 82 -14.20 -21.67 -19.93
N ASN A 83 -15.20 -20.79 -19.83
CA ASN A 83 -15.64 -19.92 -20.92
C ASN A 83 -15.69 -18.43 -20.56
N PHE A 84 -15.16 -18.05 -19.40
CA PHE A 84 -15.08 -16.68 -18.92
C PHE A 84 -13.62 -16.22 -18.82
N ASP A 85 -13.47 -14.93 -18.52
CA ASP A 85 -12.19 -14.26 -18.36
C ASP A 85 -11.51 -14.66 -17.04
N THR A 86 -10.41 -15.43 -17.10
CA THR A 86 -9.77 -15.99 -15.91
C THR A 86 -8.46 -15.32 -15.59
N GLN A 87 -8.09 -15.36 -14.32
CA GLN A 87 -6.77 -15.10 -13.81
C GLN A 87 -6.28 -16.34 -13.05
N LEU A 88 -5.07 -16.84 -13.36
CA LEU A 88 -4.42 -17.93 -12.64
C LEU A 88 -3.22 -17.42 -11.85
N TRP A 89 -3.11 -17.90 -10.61
CA TRP A 89 -2.08 -17.50 -9.66
C TRP A 89 -1.40 -18.72 -9.07
N LEU A 90 -0.09 -18.66 -8.88
CA LEU A 90 0.66 -19.67 -8.14
C LEU A 90 1.44 -19.00 -7.00
N PHE A 91 1.35 -19.59 -5.82
CA PHE A 91 2.05 -19.18 -4.60
C PHE A 91 2.87 -20.35 -4.05
N ASP A 92 3.97 -20.05 -3.36
CA ASP A 92 4.79 -21.06 -2.71
C ASP A 92 4.20 -21.51 -1.36
N ALA A 93 4.86 -22.43 -0.66
CA ALA A 93 4.39 -22.98 0.60
C ALA A 93 4.12 -21.94 1.72
N LEU A 94 4.66 -20.72 1.59
CA LEU A 94 4.43 -19.61 2.53
C LEU A 94 3.38 -18.60 2.01
N GLY A 95 2.74 -18.89 0.87
CA GLY A 95 1.79 -17.99 0.22
C GLY A 95 2.44 -16.86 -0.58
N LYS A 96 3.78 -16.87 -0.76
CA LYS A 96 4.47 -15.84 -1.55
C LYS A 96 4.27 -16.06 -3.04
N GLY A 97 4.04 -14.99 -3.79
CA GLY A 97 3.82 -15.04 -5.23
C GLY A 97 4.94 -15.77 -5.99
N VAL A 98 4.56 -16.59 -6.96
CA VAL A 98 5.49 -17.35 -7.80
C VAL A 98 5.36 -16.97 -9.26
N VAL A 99 4.16 -17.13 -9.81
CA VAL A 99 3.88 -16.85 -11.21
C VAL A 99 2.39 -16.60 -11.40
N PHE A 100 2.06 -15.70 -12.31
CA PHE A 100 0.70 -15.28 -12.63
C PHE A 100 0.51 -15.22 -14.14
N ASN A 101 -0.73 -15.42 -14.59
CA ASN A 101 -1.17 -15.04 -15.92
C ASN A 101 -2.67 -14.72 -15.94
N ASP A 102 -3.03 -13.69 -16.69
CA ASP A 102 -4.40 -13.28 -16.98
C ASP A 102 -4.84 -13.92 -18.32
N ASP A 103 -4.27 -13.45 -19.43
CA ASP A 103 -4.61 -13.90 -20.76
C ASP A 103 -3.55 -14.83 -21.39
N GLU A 104 -4.00 -15.86 -22.11
CA GLU A 104 -3.14 -16.79 -22.85
C GLU A 104 -2.24 -16.05 -23.86
N VAL A 105 -0.94 -16.24 -23.66
CA VAL A 105 0.11 -15.64 -24.48
C VAL A 105 0.07 -16.19 -25.92
N GLY A 106 0.15 -15.30 -26.90
CA GLY A 106 0.17 -15.70 -28.32
C GLY A 106 -1.19 -16.09 -28.89
N SER A 107 -2.29 -15.85 -28.16
CA SER A 107 -3.66 -16.01 -28.63
C SER A 107 -4.52 -14.79 -28.28
N ASN A 108 -5.78 -14.77 -28.76
CA ASN A 108 -6.79 -13.78 -28.37
C ASN A 108 -7.77 -14.32 -27.30
N LEU A 109 -7.42 -15.42 -26.63
CA LEU A 109 -8.24 -15.99 -25.57
C LEU A 109 -8.01 -15.24 -24.27
N SER A 110 -9.08 -14.94 -23.55
CA SER A 110 -9.02 -14.34 -22.20
C SER A 110 -8.99 -15.40 -21.10
N ARG A 111 -8.22 -16.45 -21.31
CA ARG A 111 -8.10 -17.57 -20.36
C ARG A 111 -6.64 -17.79 -20.11
N SER A 112 -6.30 -18.21 -18.90
CA SER A 112 -4.94 -18.16 -18.42
C SER A 112 -4.16 -19.44 -18.69
N ARG A 113 -2.85 -19.28 -18.80
CA ARG A 113 -1.85 -20.34 -18.74
C ARG A 113 -0.64 -19.88 -17.94
N ILE A 114 -0.32 -20.64 -16.90
CA ILE A 114 0.95 -20.55 -16.19
C ILE A 114 1.90 -21.63 -16.71
N ASN A 115 3.15 -21.26 -16.95
CA ASN A 115 4.26 -22.16 -17.26
C ASN A 115 5.61 -21.49 -16.90
N ASN A 116 6.73 -22.14 -17.19
CA ASN A 116 8.06 -21.62 -16.89
C ASN A 116 8.71 -20.79 -18.03
N THR A 117 7.94 -20.21 -18.96
CA THR A 117 8.51 -19.45 -20.11
C THR A 117 9.29 -18.21 -19.69
N THR A 118 8.94 -17.60 -18.56
CA THR A 118 9.65 -16.44 -17.97
C THR A 118 10.67 -16.83 -16.91
N GLY A 119 10.88 -18.13 -16.66
CA GLY A 119 11.85 -18.62 -15.69
C GLY A 119 11.43 -18.52 -14.23
N CYS A 120 10.22 -18.03 -13.91
CA CYS A 120 9.76 -17.84 -12.52
C CYS A 120 9.74 -19.13 -11.67
N LEU A 121 9.65 -20.30 -12.32
CA LEU A 121 9.65 -21.61 -11.67
C LEU A 121 11.04 -22.28 -11.68
N THR A 122 12.03 -21.66 -12.32
CA THR A 122 13.39 -22.21 -12.42
C THR A 122 14.06 -22.22 -11.05
N ASN A 123 14.75 -23.33 -10.72
CA ASN A 123 15.45 -23.54 -9.45
C ASN A 123 14.57 -23.45 -8.19
N ARG A 124 13.25 -23.52 -8.33
CA ARG A 124 12.37 -23.63 -7.18
C ARG A 124 12.36 -25.06 -6.63
N PRO A 125 12.24 -25.24 -5.31
CA PRO A 125 12.25 -26.57 -4.72
C PRO A 125 10.96 -27.33 -5.04
N ALA A 126 11.08 -28.65 -5.15
CA ALA A 126 9.91 -29.52 -5.08
C ALA A 126 9.20 -29.32 -3.73
N GLY A 127 7.87 -29.30 -3.73
CA GLY A 127 7.14 -28.97 -2.51
C GLY A 127 5.67 -28.70 -2.71
N VAL A 128 5.05 -28.23 -1.63
CA VAL A 128 3.67 -27.73 -1.62
C VAL A 128 3.63 -26.33 -2.22
N TYR A 129 2.62 -26.09 -3.06
CA TYR A 129 2.28 -24.81 -3.66
C TYR A 129 0.77 -24.61 -3.55
N TYR A 130 0.34 -23.35 -3.63
CA TYR A 130 -1.07 -23.00 -3.76
C TYR A 130 -1.32 -22.51 -5.16
N ILE A 131 -2.33 -23.07 -5.82
CA ILE A 131 -2.84 -22.56 -7.08
C ILE A 131 -4.19 -21.90 -6.82
N ALA A 132 -4.37 -20.68 -7.30
CA ALA A 132 -5.65 -19.99 -7.21
C ALA A 132 -6.18 -19.62 -8.60
N VAL A 133 -7.49 -19.56 -8.71
CA VAL A 133 -8.19 -19.07 -9.89
C VAL A 133 -9.19 -17.99 -9.48
N SER A 134 -9.19 -16.90 -10.22
CA SER A 134 -10.16 -15.82 -10.08
C SER A 134 -10.69 -15.43 -11.45
N ARG A 135 -11.74 -14.60 -11.46
CA ARG A 135 -12.18 -13.92 -12.68
C ARG A 135 -11.42 -12.60 -12.80
N TYR A 136 -11.11 -12.18 -14.02
CA TYR A 136 -10.74 -10.78 -14.26
C TYR A 136 -11.89 -9.85 -13.83
N ASN A 137 -11.69 -8.79 -13.03
CA ASN A 137 -10.43 -8.21 -12.53
C ASN A 137 -10.32 -8.37 -10.99
N ARG A 138 -9.91 -9.54 -10.50
CA ARG A 138 -9.81 -9.86 -9.06
C ARG A 138 -8.36 -10.20 -8.72
N ASP A 139 -7.63 -9.19 -8.26
CA ASP A 139 -6.17 -9.19 -8.18
C ASP A 139 -5.65 -9.56 -6.80
N ALA A 140 -4.60 -10.39 -6.75
CA ALA A 140 -3.94 -10.77 -5.50
C ALA A 140 -3.19 -9.59 -4.88
N VAL A 141 -3.52 -9.26 -3.62
CA VAL A 141 -2.82 -8.25 -2.83
C VAL A 141 -2.01 -8.88 -1.68
N GLY A 142 -0.89 -8.24 -1.37
CA GLY A 142 0.00 -8.66 -0.29
C GLY A 142 -0.43 -8.13 1.07
N CYS A 143 0.37 -8.41 2.10
CA CYS A 143 0.12 -7.97 3.48
C CYS A 143 -0.01 -6.46 3.71
N GLU A 144 0.36 -5.63 2.74
CA GLU A 144 0.17 -4.18 2.81
C GLU A 144 -1.02 -3.71 1.96
N ASP A 145 -1.88 -4.64 1.53
CA ASP A 145 -3.02 -4.49 0.60
C ASP A 145 -2.66 -3.84 -0.74
N ARG A 146 -1.43 -4.07 -1.20
CA ARG A 146 -0.99 -3.62 -2.52
C ARG A 146 -0.84 -4.81 -3.47
N PRO A 147 -0.93 -4.61 -4.80
CA PRO A 147 -0.82 -5.70 -5.76
C PRO A 147 0.54 -6.43 -5.67
N ILE A 148 0.51 -7.76 -5.70
CA ILE A 148 1.73 -8.60 -5.78
C ILE A 148 2.29 -8.60 -7.22
N TRP A 149 1.41 -8.45 -8.21
CA TRP A 149 1.74 -8.28 -9.62
C TRP A 149 1.18 -6.95 -10.12
N ALA A 150 1.81 -6.32 -11.11
CA ALA A 150 1.18 -5.18 -11.78
C ALA A 150 0.02 -5.66 -12.68
N ASP A 151 -0.95 -4.80 -12.98
CA ASP A 151 -2.15 -5.18 -13.73
C ASP A 151 -1.86 -5.43 -15.23
N THR A 152 -0.90 -4.70 -15.83
CA THR A 152 -0.55 -4.83 -17.25
C THR A 152 0.92 -5.18 -17.48
N PRO A 153 1.26 -5.88 -18.59
CA PRO A 153 0.37 -6.37 -19.64
C PRO A 153 -0.39 -7.67 -19.27
N PHE A 154 -1.64 -7.79 -19.72
CA PHE A 154 -2.53 -8.95 -19.48
C PHE A 154 -2.03 -10.24 -20.16
N ARG A 155 -1.54 -10.12 -21.41
CA ARG A 155 -1.07 -11.25 -22.25
C ARG A 155 0.39 -11.62 -21.97
N ALA A 156 0.72 -11.84 -20.71
CA ALA A 156 2.06 -12.24 -20.29
C ALA A 156 2.02 -13.19 -19.08
N VAL A 157 2.91 -14.18 -19.07
CA VAL A 157 3.23 -14.96 -17.86
C VAL A 157 4.24 -14.15 -17.05
N ARG A 158 3.97 -13.89 -15.77
CA ARG A 158 4.78 -12.92 -15.00
C ARG A 158 5.21 -13.45 -13.65
N CYS A 159 6.45 -13.14 -13.29
CA CYS A 159 6.90 -13.26 -11.90
C CYS A 159 6.33 -12.07 -11.12
N PRO A 160 6.25 -12.14 -9.78
CA PRO A 160 5.83 -10.99 -8.97
C PRO A 160 6.65 -9.75 -9.29
N ASP A 161 5.95 -8.66 -9.62
CA ASP A 161 6.53 -7.40 -10.06
C ASP A 161 5.66 -6.18 -9.67
N GLY A 162 4.66 -6.40 -8.82
CA GLY A 162 3.89 -5.34 -8.18
C GLY A 162 4.62 -4.74 -6.97
N PRO A 163 4.06 -3.68 -6.37
CA PRO A 163 4.60 -3.06 -5.15
C PRO A 163 4.76 -4.04 -3.98
N ASP A 164 3.93 -5.07 -3.90
CA ASP A 164 4.00 -6.13 -2.86
C ASP A 164 4.58 -7.45 -3.39
N ALA A 165 5.40 -7.41 -4.46
CA ALA A 165 5.97 -8.60 -5.10
C ALA A 165 6.72 -9.57 -4.15
N ALA A 166 7.23 -9.07 -3.03
CA ALA A 166 7.94 -9.87 -2.04
C ALA A 166 7.03 -10.50 -0.97
N SER A 167 5.77 -10.09 -0.91
CA SER A 167 4.79 -10.41 0.13
C SER A 167 4.09 -11.75 -0.11
N ARG A 168 3.48 -12.31 0.94
CA ARG A 168 2.48 -13.37 0.80
C ARG A 168 1.13 -12.78 0.42
N VAL A 169 0.30 -13.54 -0.27
CA VAL A 169 -1.10 -13.15 -0.48
C VAL A 169 -1.82 -13.01 0.86
N ALA A 170 -2.50 -11.89 1.01
CA ALA A 170 -3.24 -11.52 2.22
C ALA A 170 -4.71 -11.20 1.93
N GLY A 171 -5.04 -10.95 0.67
CA GLY A 171 -6.39 -10.68 0.22
C GLY A 171 -6.46 -10.48 -1.29
N TRP A 172 -7.59 -9.94 -1.73
CA TRP A 172 -7.91 -9.73 -3.13
C TRP A 172 -8.57 -8.36 -3.33
N SER A 173 -8.19 -7.64 -4.37
CA SER A 173 -8.79 -6.35 -4.74
C SER A 173 -9.55 -6.45 -6.07
N GLY A 174 -10.41 -5.46 -6.33
CA GLY A 174 -11.30 -5.49 -7.48
C GLY A 174 -12.61 -6.25 -7.21
N THR A 175 -13.58 -6.10 -8.13
CA THR A 175 -14.90 -6.74 -8.00
C THR A 175 -15.28 -7.46 -9.27
N THR A 176 -15.97 -8.58 -9.14
CA THR A 176 -16.34 -9.46 -10.25
C THR A 176 -17.75 -10.01 -10.06
N ALA A 177 -18.52 -10.05 -11.15
CA ALA A 177 -19.78 -10.80 -11.14
C ALA A 177 -19.51 -12.31 -11.18
N VAL A 178 -20.51 -13.09 -10.80
CA VAL A 178 -20.49 -14.57 -10.88
C VAL A 178 -19.98 -15.05 -12.24
N SER A 179 -19.10 -16.06 -12.23
CA SER A 179 -18.42 -16.56 -13.44
C SER A 179 -18.85 -17.97 -13.84
N GLY A 180 -19.25 -18.80 -12.87
CA GLY A 180 -19.70 -20.17 -13.10
C GLY A 180 -18.56 -21.19 -13.05
N ASN A 181 -18.76 -22.34 -13.70
CA ASN A 181 -17.85 -23.48 -13.62
C ASN A 181 -16.53 -23.25 -14.35
N TYR A 182 -15.44 -23.79 -13.80
CA TYR A 182 -14.14 -23.82 -14.44
C TYR A 182 -13.46 -25.18 -14.32
N GLU A 183 -12.44 -25.37 -15.16
CA GLU A 183 -11.47 -26.46 -15.03
C GLU A 183 -10.06 -25.89 -15.15
N ILE A 184 -9.19 -26.22 -14.20
CA ILE A 184 -7.75 -26.00 -14.29
C ILE A 184 -7.11 -27.32 -14.73
N THR A 185 -6.58 -27.38 -15.94
CA THR A 185 -5.80 -28.53 -16.44
C THR A 185 -4.35 -28.41 -15.98
N LEU A 186 -3.78 -29.47 -15.41
CA LEU A 186 -2.48 -29.47 -14.74
C LEU A 186 -1.50 -30.47 -15.38
N THR A 187 -0.23 -30.05 -15.49
CA THR A 187 0.91 -30.92 -15.85
C THR A 187 1.99 -30.80 -14.79
N GLY A 188 2.51 -31.94 -14.31
CA GLY A 188 3.55 -31.97 -13.28
C GLY A 188 3.06 -31.73 -11.84
N ALA A 189 1.75 -31.86 -11.60
CA ALA A 189 1.12 -31.71 -10.29
C ALA A 189 0.67 -33.04 -9.68
N PHE A 190 0.65 -33.07 -8.35
CA PHE A 190 0.16 -34.17 -7.52
C PHE A 190 -0.79 -33.59 -6.46
N THR A 191 -1.60 -34.45 -5.85
CA THR A 191 -2.44 -34.05 -4.72
C THR A 191 -1.59 -33.53 -3.56
N ALA A 192 -2.19 -32.80 -2.63
CA ALA A 192 -1.53 -32.43 -1.37
C ALA A 192 -2.53 -32.29 -0.22
N PRO A 193 -2.11 -32.59 1.03
CA PRO A 193 -2.89 -32.33 2.22
C PRO A 193 -2.91 -30.83 2.57
N ALA A 194 -3.94 -30.42 3.33
CA ALA A 194 -4.02 -29.08 3.90
C ALA A 194 -2.79 -28.77 4.76
N GLN A 195 -2.34 -27.53 4.73
CA GLN A 195 -1.23 -27.04 5.55
C GLN A 195 -1.78 -26.40 6.83
N SER A 196 -1.15 -26.66 7.98
CA SER A 196 -1.62 -26.16 9.28
C SER A 196 -0.74 -25.08 9.90
N ASN A 197 0.42 -24.78 9.31
CA ASN A 197 1.44 -23.88 9.88
C ASN A 197 1.85 -22.81 8.86
N ILE A 198 0.86 -22.06 8.37
CA ILE A 198 1.11 -20.95 7.46
C ILE A 198 1.24 -19.68 8.30
N PRO A 199 2.37 -18.95 8.22
CA PRO A 199 2.52 -17.71 8.97
C PRO A 199 1.50 -16.66 8.51
N PRO A 200 0.84 -15.94 9.43
CA PRO A 200 0.04 -14.79 9.06
C PRO A 200 0.93 -13.69 8.49
N CYS A 201 0.30 -12.61 8.00
CA CYS A 201 1.05 -11.41 7.65
C CYS A 201 1.87 -10.90 8.84
N PRO A 202 3.11 -10.45 8.61
CA PRO A 202 3.83 -9.73 9.64
C PRO A 202 3.05 -8.46 10.01
N PRO A 203 3.11 -8.01 11.28
CA PRO A 203 2.59 -6.71 11.65
C PRO A 203 3.19 -5.62 10.77
N PHE A 204 2.43 -4.55 10.53
CA PHE A 204 2.93 -3.39 9.81
C PHE A 204 4.07 -2.75 10.61
N ASP A 205 5.20 -2.53 9.94
CA ASP A 205 6.33 -1.80 10.50
C ASP A 205 6.20 -0.32 10.12
N GLY A 206 5.50 0.44 10.95
CA GLY A 206 5.16 1.84 10.75
C GLY A 206 4.01 2.28 11.66
N TRP A 207 3.50 3.48 11.42
CA TRP A 207 2.32 4.02 12.11
C TRP A 207 1.08 3.91 11.23
N ASP A 208 -0.01 3.35 11.75
CA ASP A 208 -1.26 3.14 11.03
C ASP A 208 -2.38 4.05 11.54
N GLU A 209 -3.00 4.77 10.61
CA GLU A 209 -4.08 5.71 10.88
C GLU A 209 -5.29 5.10 11.62
N THR A 210 -5.69 3.88 11.26
CA THR A 210 -6.84 3.22 11.88
C THR A 210 -6.45 2.51 13.18
N GLU A 211 -5.35 1.75 13.18
CA GLU A 211 -4.91 0.92 14.31
C GLU A 211 -4.28 1.77 15.43
N ASP A 212 -3.43 2.73 15.09
CA ASP A 212 -2.76 3.62 16.06
C ASP A 212 -3.53 4.94 16.25
N GLY A 213 -4.04 5.53 15.16
CA GLY A 213 -4.78 6.80 15.20
C GLY A 213 -6.26 6.69 15.59
N GLY A 214 -6.84 5.51 15.49
CA GLY A 214 -8.21 5.21 15.92
C GLY A 214 -9.31 5.56 14.90
N GLY A 215 -8.97 5.87 13.65
CA GLY A 215 -9.96 6.19 12.63
C GLY A 215 -9.35 6.94 11.45
N ASP A 216 -10.15 7.80 10.83
CA ASP A 216 -9.77 8.70 9.75
C ASP A 216 -8.78 9.79 10.23
N ALA A 217 -7.76 10.13 9.44
CA ALA A 217 -6.76 11.13 9.80
C ALA A 217 -7.28 12.57 9.76
N GLY A 218 -8.42 12.80 9.11
CA GLY A 218 -9.04 14.10 8.96
C GLY A 218 -8.30 15.02 7.99
N ASP A 219 -9.02 16.01 7.46
CA ASP A 219 -8.55 16.83 6.34
C ASP A 219 -8.06 18.23 6.74
N LEU A 220 -8.26 18.64 8.00
CA LEU A 220 -7.91 19.97 8.50
C LEU A 220 -6.99 19.90 9.72
N PRO A 221 -6.25 21.00 10.02
CA PRO A 221 -5.37 21.06 11.19
C PRO A 221 -6.06 20.65 12.50
N SER A 222 -7.34 20.98 12.67
CA SER A 222 -8.13 20.68 13.87
C SER A 222 -8.51 19.21 14.01
N SER A 223 -8.48 18.44 12.93
CA SER A 223 -8.82 17.01 12.91
C SER A 223 -7.61 16.11 12.66
N ALA A 224 -6.45 16.69 12.35
CA ALA A 224 -5.25 15.97 12.00
C ALA A 224 -4.84 14.99 13.10
N GLN A 225 -4.51 13.76 12.71
CA GLN A 225 -4.06 12.75 13.64
C GLN A 225 -2.62 12.94 14.08
N LEU A 226 -2.37 12.73 15.37
CA LEU A 226 -1.02 12.78 15.95
C LEU A 226 -0.29 11.46 15.68
N ILE A 227 0.85 11.51 14.99
CA ILE A 227 1.75 10.35 14.91
C ILE A 227 2.50 10.25 16.23
N GLN A 228 1.85 9.60 17.19
CA GLN A 228 2.33 9.39 18.56
C GLN A 228 2.33 7.90 18.91
N SER A 229 3.13 7.54 19.92
CA SER A 229 3.19 6.20 20.48
C SER A 229 3.74 6.28 21.90
N ASP A 230 3.19 5.48 22.82
CA ASP A 230 3.64 5.41 24.22
C ASP A 230 5.11 4.97 24.35
N ASP A 231 5.62 4.23 23.36
CA ASP A 231 6.99 3.73 23.31
C ASP A 231 7.95 4.67 22.54
N ALA A 232 7.46 5.82 22.04
CA ALA A 232 8.23 6.77 21.25
C ALA A 232 8.56 8.06 22.03
N GLN A 233 9.76 8.56 21.84
CA GLN A 233 10.15 9.89 22.33
C GLN A 233 9.87 10.93 21.25
N ALA A 234 9.07 11.94 21.59
CA ALA A 234 8.71 13.03 20.70
C ALA A 234 9.96 13.73 20.12
N CYS A 235 9.94 13.99 18.81
CA CYS A 235 11.03 14.57 18.03
C CYS A 235 12.39 13.83 18.14
N GLN A 236 12.39 12.56 18.54
CA GLN A 236 13.61 11.77 18.73
C GLN A 236 13.50 10.36 18.13
N THR A 237 12.37 9.68 18.35
CA THR A 237 12.09 8.40 17.70
C THR A 237 11.66 8.65 16.25
N PRO A 238 12.35 8.12 15.24
CA PRO A 238 11.96 8.32 13.85
C PRO A 238 10.67 7.57 13.51
N VAL A 239 9.81 8.19 12.72
CA VAL A 239 8.73 7.50 12.00
C VAL A 239 9.17 7.35 10.56
N GLN A 240 9.23 6.11 10.07
CA GLN A 240 9.72 5.81 8.72
C GLN A 240 8.58 5.61 7.73
N ARG A 241 7.40 5.23 8.22
CA ARG A 241 6.27 4.81 7.39
C ARG A 241 4.97 5.16 8.09
N VAL A 242 4.04 5.69 7.31
CA VAL A 242 2.66 5.96 7.72
C VAL A 242 1.75 5.24 6.75
N ARG A 243 0.79 4.47 7.23
CA ARG A 243 -0.23 3.79 6.43
C ARG A 243 -1.59 4.41 6.72
N GLY A 244 -2.29 4.76 5.66
CA GLY A 244 -3.64 5.32 5.72
C GLY A 244 -4.55 4.73 4.67
N ASN A 245 -5.80 5.20 4.61
CA ASN A 245 -6.79 4.72 3.65
C ASN A 245 -7.65 5.84 3.06
N MET A 246 -7.45 6.10 1.78
CA MET A 246 -8.07 7.23 1.07
C MET A 246 -9.49 6.92 0.57
N GLY A 247 -10.47 7.54 1.21
CA GLY A 247 -11.88 7.58 0.80
C GLY A 247 -12.15 8.47 -0.42
N ALA A 248 -13.44 8.66 -0.75
CA ALA A 248 -13.85 9.59 -1.80
C ALA A 248 -13.88 11.03 -1.28
N ASP A 249 -13.39 11.99 -2.07
CA ASP A 249 -13.21 13.40 -1.68
C ASP A 249 -12.35 13.62 -0.42
N ASP A 250 -11.60 12.58 -0.04
CA ASP A 250 -10.89 12.47 1.21
C ASP A 250 -9.49 13.10 1.15
N VAL A 251 -8.99 13.48 2.32
CA VAL A 251 -7.64 13.97 2.57
C VAL A 251 -7.28 13.59 3.99
N ASP A 252 -6.10 13.02 4.14
CA ASP A 252 -5.56 12.67 5.45
C ASP A 252 -4.45 13.61 5.84
N MET A 253 -4.51 14.10 7.08
CA MET A 253 -3.53 15.01 7.65
C MET A 253 -2.93 14.44 8.94
N TYR A 254 -1.61 14.39 8.98
CA TYR A 254 -0.83 13.84 10.07
C TYR A 254 0.07 14.89 10.71
N VAL A 255 0.19 14.87 12.02
CA VAL A 255 1.13 15.73 12.76
C VAL A 255 2.45 14.98 12.94
N ILE A 256 3.53 15.56 12.41
CA ILE A 256 4.90 15.01 12.47
C ILE A 256 5.89 16.04 13.00
N CYS A 257 7.01 15.58 13.56
CA CYS A 257 8.14 16.44 13.90
C CYS A 257 9.27 16.31 12.87
N ILE A 258 9.82 17.44 12.44
CA ILE A 258 10.99 17.55 11.54
C ILE A 258 12.10 18.26 12.30
N THR A 259 13.21 17.56 12.60
CA THR A 259 14.32 18.11 13.39
C THR A 259 15.46 18.68 12.55
N ASP A 260 15.63 18.19 11.32
CA ASP A 260 16.56 18.71 10.34
C ASP A 260 15.85 18.80 8.98
N PRO A 261 15.42 20.02 8.57
CA PRO A 261 14.76 20.22 7.29
C PRO A 261 15.57 19.71 6.09
N ALA A 262 16.90 19.68 6.15
CA ALA A 262 17.73 19.22 5.04
C ALA A 262 17.68 17.70 4.85
N GLN A 263 17.27 16.94 5.87
CA GLN A 263 17.13 15.47 5.82
C GLN A 263 15.69 15.01 5.60
N PHE A 264 14.73 15.93 5.63
CA PHE A 264 13.31 15.58 5.50
C PHE A 264 12.95 15.16 4.07
N SER A 265 12.23 14.05 3.95
CA SER A 265 11.44 13.74 2.76
C SER A 265 10.21 12.90 3.11
N ALA A 266 9.12 13.12 2.38
CA ALA A 266 7.93 12.26 2.38
C ALA A 266 7.62 11.83 0.93
N SER A 267 7.32 10.55 0.72
CA SER A 267 7.19 9.97 -0.63
C SER A 267 6.18 8.83 -0.69
N THR A 268 5.27 8.89 -1.67
CA THR A 268 4.36 7.79 -2.05
C THR A 268 4.89 6.98 -3.24
N VAL A 269 6.09 7.29 -3.72
CA VAL A 269 6.71 6.61 -4.86
C VAL A 269 6.87 5.12 -4.58
N GLY A 270 6.26 4.30 -5.44
CA GLY A 270 6.28 2.84 -5.33
C GLY A 270 5.33 2.26 -4.28
N THR A 271 4.52 3.09 -3.62
CA THR A 271 3.59 2.63 -2.57
C THR A 271 2.12 2.73 -2.95
N THR A 272 1.77 3.51 -3.97
CA THR A 272 0.40 3.64 -4.48
C THR A 272 0.33 3.40 -5.99
N GLY A 273 -0.83 2.95 -6.48
CA GLY A 273 -1.11 2.79 -7.91
C GLY A 273 -1.86 3.97 -8.55
N TRP A 274 -2.18 4.99 -7.75
CA TRP A 274 -3.00 6.13 -8.13
C TRP A 274 -2.24 7.45 -7.94
N ASP A 275 -2.81 8.52 -8.50
CA ASP A 275 -2.24 9.85 -8.59
C ASP A 275 -2.33 10.62 -7.27
N THR A 276 -1.21 10.78 -6.57
CA THR A 276 -1.15 11.34 -5.22
C THR A 276 -0.74 12.81 -5.28
N GLN A 277 -1.04 13.56 -4.21
CA GLN A 277 -0.47 14.86 -3.92
C GLN A 277 -0.03 14.89 -2.46
N LEU A 278 1.16 15.44 -2.19
CA LEU A 278 1.69 15.63 -0.82
C LEU A 278 1.82 17.11 -0.50
N TRP A 279 1.40 17.48 0.70
CA TRP A 279 1.36 18.84 1.19
C TRP A 279 1.96 18.91 2.59
N LEU A 280 2.68 19.98 2.90
CA LEU A 280 3.17 20.28 4.23
C LEU A 280 2.66 21.65 4.66
N PHE A 281 2.14 21.73 5.87
CA PHE A 281 1.68 22.97 6.49
C PHE A 281 2.37 23.16 7.86
N LYS A 282 2.48 24.42 8.29
CA LYS A 282 2.74 24.75 9.69
C LYS A 282 1.51 24.39 10.53
N CYS A 283 1.68 24.29 11.85
CA CYS A 283 0.58 23.99 12.77
C CYS A 283 -0.59 24.99 12.74
N ASN A 284 -0.34 26.25 12.34
CA ASN A 284 -1.41 27.24 12.12
C ASN A 284 -2.10 27.10 10.75
N GLY A 285 -1.81 26.05 9.98
CA GLY A 285 -2.42 25.77 8.68
C GLY A 285 -1.81 26.51 7.49
N LEU A 286 -0.79 27.35 7.70
CA LEU A 286 -0.07 28.00 6.59
C LEU A 286 0.70 26.97 5.75
N GLY A 287 0.59 27.07 4.43
CA GLY A 287 1.32 26.19 3.52
C GLY A 287 2.84 26.33 3.63
N VAL A 288 3.57 25.24 3.44
CA VAL A 288 5.05 25.21 3.49
C VAL A 288 5.61 24.67 2.19
N VAL A 289 5.26 23.45 1.80
CA VAL A 289 5.75 22.84 0.56
C VAL A 289 4.73 21.87 0.02
N HIS A 290 4.65 21.74 -1.31
CA HIS A 290 3.84 20.71 -1.93
C HIS A 290 4.53 20.08 -3.15
N ASN A 291 4.06 18.89 -3.52
CA ASN A 291 4.39 18.22 -4.76
C ASN A 291 3.25 17.29 -5.21
N ASP A 292 3.07 17.16 -6.52
CA ASP A 292 2.05 16.32 -7.17
C ASP A 292 2.71 15.07 -7.76
N ASP A 293 3.65 15.24 -8.69
CA ASP A 293 4.44 14.14 -9.26
C ASP A 293 5.90 14.14 -8.76
N ASN A 294 6.48 12.95 -8.59
CA ASN A 294 7.87 12.78 -8.19
C ASN A 294 8.83 13.64 -9.05
N PRO A 295 9.56 14.60 -8.44
CA PRO A 295 10.46 15.51 -9.14
C PRO A 295 11.68 14.80 -9.74
N ASP A 296 12.02 13.61 -9.25
CA ASP A 296 13.19 12.85 -9.67
C ASP A 296 12.88 11.87 -10.83
N ALA A 297 11.61 11.76 -11.23
CA ALA A 297 11.16 10.84 -12.27
C ALA A 297 10.63 11.56 -13.52
N GLN A 298 10.82 10.94 -14.70
CA GLN A 298 10.26 11.44 -15.96
C GLN A 298 8.80 11.06 -16.17
N THR A 299 8.33 10.02 -15.48
CA THR A 299 6.98 9.46 -15.55
C THR A 299 6.55 8.97 -14.16
N GLY A 300 5.28 8.65 -13.98
CA GLY A 300 4.70 8.23 -12.71
C GLY A 300 3.84 9.31 -12.10
N LEU A 301 2.93 8.91 -11.21
CA LEU A 301 1.84 9.72 -10.63
C LEU A 301 1.99 9.90 -9.11
N GLN A 302 3.09 9.40 -8.54
CA GLN A 302 3.31 9.41 -7.09
C GLN A 302 4.16 10.60 -6.72
N SER A 303 3.83 11.25 -5.62
CA SER A 303 4.47 12.48 -5.14
C SER A 303 5.67 12.21 -4.26
N LYS A 304 6.54 13.21 -4.19
CA LYS A 304 7.60 13.31 -3.20
C LYS A 304 7.86 14.77 -2.85
N ILE A 305 7.76 15.10 -1.57
CA ILE A 305 8.22 16.38 -1.01
C ILE A 305 9.54 16.19 -0.27
N ASP A 306 10.42 17.17 -0.37
CA ASP A 306 11.65 17.34 0.40
C ASP A 306 12.02 18.83 0.44
N ASN A 307 13.16 19.19 1.01
CA ASN A 307 13.55 20.59 1.15
C ASN A 307 14.41 21.14 -0.01
N ARG A 308 14.37 20.55 -1.21
CA ARG A 308 15.17 21.03 -2.36
C ARG A 308 14.85 22.47 -2.79
N SER A 309 13.62 22.90 -2.54
CA SER A 309 13.11 24.25 -2.83
C SER A 309 13.39 25.25 -1.70
N ASN A 310 13.99 24.80 -0.59
CA ASN A 310 14.29 25.61 0.59
C ASN A 310 13.04 26.28 1.21
N CYS A 311 11.87 25.63 1.10
CA CYS A 311 10.64 26.11 1.71
C CYS A 311 10.52 25.74 3.19
N ILE A 312 11.13 24.63 3.62
CA ILE A 312 11.15 24.19 5.01
C ILE A 312 12.35 24.87 5.69
N GLN A 313 12.10 26.03 6.28
CA GLN A 313 13.19 26.90 6.77
C GLN A 313 13.60 26.62 8.22
N GLN A 314 12.76 25.93 8.99
CA GLN A 314 12.96 25.72 10.42
C GLN A 314 12.62 24.28 10.81
N ALA A 315 13.30 23.77 11.85
CA ALA A 315 12.85 22.55 12.52
C ALA A 315 11.57 22.84 13.31
N GLY A 316 10.73 21.84 13.51
CA GLY A 316 9.49 22.00 14.26
C GLY A 316 8.47 20.90 14.01
N VAL A 317 7.28 21.10 14.55
CA VAL A 317 6.11 20.25 14.29
C VAL A 317 5.37 20.80 13.07
N TYR A 318 4.97 19.90 12.19
CA TYR A 318 4.31 20.20 10.92
C TYR A 318 3.12 19.27 10.70
N LEU A 319 2.21 19.71 9.83
CA LEU A 319 1.10 18.93 9.31
C LEU A 319 1.48 18.40 7.93
N LEU A 320 1.59 17.09 7.80
CA LEU A 320 1.78 16.39 6.53
C LEU A 320 0.43 15.90 6.04
N ALA A 321 -0.03 16.41 4.89
CA ALA A 321 -1.26 15.93 4.28
C ALA A 321 -1.00 15.19 2.97
N ILE A 322 -1.86 14.23 2.68
CA ILE A 322 -1.93 13.51 1.42
C ILE A 322 -3.34 13.63 0.85
N SER A 323 -3.42 13.93 -0.44
CA SER A 323 -4.66 13.91 -1.18
C SER A 323 -4.48 13.17 -2.50
N ARG A 324 -5.58 12.91 -3.21
CA ARG A 324 -5.53 12.42 -4.58
C ARG A 324 -5.56 13.59 -5.55
N TYR A 325 -4.85 13.51 -6.68
CA TYR A 325 -5.05 14.45 -7.78
C TYR A 325 -6.53 14.45 -8.21
N ASN A 326 -7.26 15.56 -8.23
CA ASN A 326 -6.89 16.98 -8.12
C ASN A 326 -7.52 17.69 -6.91
N ARG A 327 -7.35 17.12 -5.71
CA ARG A 327 -7.91 17.63 -4.45
C ARG A 327 -6.93 18.59 -3.79
N ASP A 328 -7.11 19.89 -4.08
CA ASP A 328 -6.17 20.96 -3.74
C ASP A 328 -6.63 21.78 -2.52
N PRO A 329 -5.71 22.25 -1.66
CA PRO A 329 -6.06 23.04 -0.47
C PRO A 329 -6.45 24.47 -0.84
N VAL A 330 -7.50 24.96 -0.19
CA VAL A 330 -8.04 26.32 -0.36
C VAL A 330 -8.19 27.04 0.97
N ALA A 331 -8.11 28.36 0.93
CA ALA A 331 -8.44 29.22 2.06
C ALA A 331 -9.96 29.38 2.20
N GLN A 332 -10.40 30.13 3.22
CA GLN A 332 -11.82 30.26 3.59
C GLN A 332 -12.71 30.82 2.46
N ASP A 333 -12.15 31.64 1.57
CA ASP A 333 -12.86 32.21 0.42
C ASP A 333 -12.83 31.29 -0.83
N GLY A 334 -12.33 30.06 -0.67
CA GLY A 334 -12.22 29.05 -1.73
C GLY A 334 -11.10 29.31 -2.74
N GLN A 335 -10.22 30.29 -2.49
CA GLN A 335 -9.07 30.55 -3.34
C GLN A 335 -7.88 29.67 -2.93
N PRO A 336 -7.03 29.25 -3.89
CA PRO A 336 -6.04 28.21 -3.63
C PRO A 336 -4.78 28.75 -2.93
N LEU A 337 -4.17 27.90 -2.09
CA LEU A 337 -2.89 28.18 -1.42
C LEU A 337 -1.70 28.01 -2.38
N TRP A 338 -1.80 27.08 -3.33
CA TRP A 338 -0.85 26.90 -4.43
C TRP A 338 -1.54 27.14 -5.77
N SER A 339 -0.81 27.68 -6.74
CA SER A 339 -1.34 27.87 -8.08
C SER A 339 -1.70 26.52 -8.73
N PRO A 340 -2.96 26.33 -9.20
CA PRO A 340 -3.41 25.08 -9.81
C PRO A 340 -2.75 24.78 -11.17
N THR A 341 -2.15 25.79 -11.81
CA THR A 341 -1.50 25.65 -13.13
C THR A 341 0.00 25.39 -13.02
N GLY A 342 0.44 24.82 -11.90
CA GLY A 342 1.85 24.53 -11.60
C GLY A 342 2.48 23.46 -12.47
N ALA A 343 3.81 23.38 -12.43
CA ALA A 343 4.51 22.21 -12.94
C ALA A 343 4.24 21.02 -12.00
N GLY A 344 3.48 20.02 -12.44
CA GLY A 344 3.11 18.86 -11.61
C GLY A 344 4.29 18.17 -10.92
N ARG A 345 5.48 18.17 -11.56
CA ARG A 345 6.70 17.58 -11.00
C ARG A 345 7.50 18.48 -10.06
N GLY A 346 7.15 19.76 -9.90
CA GLY A 346 7.91 20.67 -9.05
C GLY A 346 7.63 20.44 -7.58
N VAL A 347 8.67 20.51 -6.74
CA VAL A 347 8.51 20.75 -5.30
C VAL A 347 8.42 22.27 -5.11
N ARG A 348 7.29 22.79 -4.63
CA ARG A 348 7.02 24.25 -4.64
C ARG A 348 6.61 24.78 -3.27
N CYS A 349 7.08 25.98 -2.95
CA CYS A 349 6.52 26.78 -1.87
C CYS A 349 5.15 27.33 -2.29
N PRO A 350 4.29 27.78 -1.35
CA PRO A 350 3.02 28.42 -1.65
C PRO A 350 3.17 29.56 -2.67
N ASP A 351 2.42 29.48 -3.77
CA ASP A 351 2.44 30.42 -4.88
C ASP A 351 1.02 30.78 -5.39
N GLY A 352 -0.02 30.39 -4.65
CA GLY A 352 -1.42 30.69 -4.94
C GLY A 352 -1.85 32.09 -4.50
N LEU A 353 -3.10 32.44 -4.78
CA LEU A 353 -3.67 33.74 -4.39
C LEU A 353 -3.76 33.92 -2.87
N ARG A 354 -3.83 32.80 -2.13
CA ARG A 354 -3.94 32.75 -0.67
C ARG A 354 -2.77 32.00 -0.05
N ALA A 355 -1.59 32.14 -0.63
CA ALA A 355 -0.34 31.55 -0.14
C ALA A 355 0.00 31.97 1.32
N ASP A 356 -0.54 33.10 1.77
CA ASP A 356 -0.36 33.71 3.09
C ASP A 356 -1.53 33.41 4.06
N GLN A 357 -2.45 32.52 3.70
CA GLN A 357 -3.62 32.18 4.52
C GLN A 357 -3.62 30.69 4.91
N PRO A 358 -4.24 30.34 6.04
CA PRO A 358 -4.35 28.95 6.45
C PRO A 358 -5.27 28.16 5.54
N VAL A 359 -5.01 26.85 5.44
CA VAL A 359 -5.95 25.91 4.83
C VAL A 359 -7.26 25.91 5.61
N ALA A 360 -8.37 26.05 4.90
CA ALA A 360 -9.72 26.05 5.47
C ALA A 360 -10.64 25.04 4.78
N GLY A 361 -10.14 24.33 3.78
CA GLY A 361 -10.85 23.29 3.07
C GLY A 361 -10.10 22.83 1.83
N TRP A 362 -10.79 22.01 1.03
CA TRP A 362 -10.23 21.39 -0.17
C TRP A 362 -11.18 21.53 -1.35
N ALA A 363 -10.63 21.83 -2.52
CA ALA A 363 -11.36 21.95 -3.78
C ALA A 363 -10.99 20.81 -4.74
N GLY A 364 -11.90 20.48 -5.65
CA GLY A 364 -11.78 19.30 -6.52
C GLY A 364 -12.58 18.12 -5.96
N ALA A 365 -12.86 17.12 -6.81
CA ALA A 365 -13.62 15.93 -6.40
C ALA A 365 -12.88 14.68 -6.87
N THR A 366 -12.75 13.70 -5.98
CA THR A 366 -11.91 12.52 -6.18
C THR A 366 -12.69 11.26 -5.82
N LEU A 367 -12.48 10.19 -6.59
CA LEU A 367 -12.99 8.87 -6.21
C LEU A 367 -12.09 8.28 -5.13
N ALA A 368 -12.65 7.37 -4.34
CA ALA A 368 -11.89 6.54 -3.41
C ALA A 368 -10.68 5.88 -4.09
N ALA A 369 -9.57 5.86 -3.37
CA ALA A 369 -8.28 5.36 -3.86
C ALA A 369 -7.74 4.19 -3.02
N GLY A 370 -8.27 4.01 -1.81
CA GLY A 370 -7.91 2.94 -0.91
C GLY A 370 -6.59 3.18 -0.19
N ARG A 371 -5.99 2.10 0.28
CA ARG A 371 -4.80 2.12 1.13
C ARG A 371 -3.58 2.74 0.46
N TYR A 372 -2.81 3.49 1.23
CA TYR A 372 -1.52 4.05 0.83
C TYR A 372 -0.50 3.97 1.95
N ILE A 373 0.77 4.16 1.57
CA ILE A 373 1.87 4.30 2.51
C ILE A 373 2.71 5.51 2.14
N ILE A 374 2.98 6.39 3.11
CA ILE A 374 3.96 7.47 2.96
C ILE A 374 5.27 6.96 3.57
N ASN A 375 6.31 6.86 2.74
CA ASN A 375 7.67 6.64 3.23
C ASN A 375 8.26 7.97 3.68
N LEU A 376 8.81 7.98 4.89
CA LEU A 376 9.35 9.16 5.56
C LEU A 376 10.84 8.99 5.84
N THR A 377 11.57 10.09 5.71
CA THR A 377 12.96 10.23 6.16
C THR A 377 13.06 11.57 6.87
N GLY A 378 13.74 11.62 8.02
CA GLY A 378 13.85 12.85 8.83
C GLY A 378 12.54 13.30 9.49
N ALA A 379 11.54 12.43 9.59
CA ALA A 379 10.31 12.64 10.34
C ALA A 379 10.32 11.83 11.64
N TYR A 380 9.70 12.38 12.69
CA TYR A 380 9.72 11.84 14.04
C TYR A 380 8.33 11.89 14.65
N PHE A 381 8.08 10.98 15.60
CA PHE A 381 6.87 10.98 16.42
C PHE A 381 6.71 12.31 17.17
N VAL A 382 5.46 12.68 17.48
CA VAL A 382 5.10 13.87 18.26
C VAL A 382 4.61 13.49 19.65
N SER A 383 4.54 14.48 20.54
CA SER A 383 3.91 14.31 21.86
C SER A 383 2.38 14.40 21.75
N GLU A 384 1.69 14.12 22.86
CA GLU A 384 0.24 14.35 23.00
C GLU A 384 -0.17 15.80 22.76
N ASN A 385 0.76 16.75 22.91
CA ASN A 385 0.52 18.16 22.62
C ASN A 385 0.60 18.46 21.11
N GLY A 386 1.16 17.56 20.29
CA GLY A 386 1.12 17.63 18.83
C GLY A 386 1.50 19.01 18.27
N CYS A 387 0.56 19.61 17.54
CA CYS A 387 0.67 20.94 16.94
C CYS A 387 0.39 22.10 17.91
N CYS A 388 0.29 21.83 19.21
CA CYS A 388 0.23 22.90 20.18
C CYS A 388 1.49 23.75 20.06
N VAL A 389 1.28 25.00 19.65
CA VAL A 389 2.33 25.97 19.41
C VAL A 389 2.76 26.52 20.77
N THR A 390 3.60 25.77 21.51
CA THR A 390 4.28 26.32 22.69
C THR A 390 5.48 27.18 22.28
N ALA A 391 5.41 27.92 21.17
CA ALA A 391 6.55 28.68 20.61
C ALA A 391 6.98 29.88 21.48
N GLY A 392 6.83 29.75 22.80
CA GLY A 392 7.05 30.79 23.78
C GLY A 392 6.01 31.91 23.73
N GLY A 393 5.04 31.85 22.81
CA GLY A 393 4.15 32.95 22.49
C GLY A 393 4.24 33.49 21.05
N ASP A 394 5.06 32.90 20.18
CA ASP A 394 5.08 33.18 18.73
C ASP A 394 3.94 32.39 18.06
N VAL A 395 2.76 33.00 17.98
CA VAL A 395 1.50 32.38 17.53
C VAL A 395 1.53 32.16 16.02
N ASP A 396 2.12 33.08 15.25
CA ASP A 396 2.17 32.99 13.78
C ASP A 396 3.39 32.23 13.23
N LEU A 397 4.32 31.84 14.12
CA LEU A 397 5.55 31.11 13.84
C LEU A 397 6.47 31.85 12.86
N ASN A 398 6.54 33.17 12.97
CA ASN A 398 7.42 34.02 12.16
C ASN A 398 8.84 34.17 12.77
N GLY A 399 9.05 33.73 14.01
CA GLY A 399 10.31 33.80 14.75
C GLY A 399 10.46 35.03 15.64
N CYS A 400 9.42 35.86 15.78
CA CYS A 400 9.34 37.02 16.64
C CYS A 400 8.06 36.93 17.49
N ILE A 401 8.12 37.36 18.74
CA ILE A 401 6.95 37.48 19.62
C ILE A 401 6.62 38.96 19.74
N ASP A 402 5.60 39.41 19.01
CA ASP A 402 5.26 40.83 18.89
C ASP A 402 3.75 41.11 19.08
N ASP A 403 3.32 42.31 18.68
CA ASP A 403 1.93 42.73 18.84
C ASP A 403 0.96 41.96 17.95
N ALA A 404 1.43 41.32 16.86
CA ALA A 404 0.61 40.44 16.04
C ALA A 404 0.20 39.18 16.82
N ASP A 405 1.15 38.54 17.51
CA ASP A 405 0.87 37.35 18.34
C ASP A 405 -0.07 37.68 19.50
N LEU A 406 0.19 38.81 20.16
CA LEU A 406 -0.65 39.29 21.25
C LEU A 406 -2.10 39.55 20.77
N LEU A 407 -2.26 40.15 19.60
CA LEU A 407 -3.59 40.43 19.04
C LEU A 407 -4.31 39.15 18.62
N ALA A 408 -3.60 38.15 18.10
CA ALA A 408 -4.18 36.85 17.77
C ALA A 408 -4.86 36.23 19.01
N ILE A 409 -4.13 36.14 20.13
CA ILE A 409 -4.71 35.64 21.40
C ILE A 409 -5.92 36.45 21.83
N LEU A 410 -5.84 37.78 21.81
CA LEU A 410 -6.95 38.62 22.24
C LEU A 410 -8.21 38.46 21.37
N PHE A 411 -8.05 38.17 20.08
CA PHE A 411 -9.18 37.90 19.18
C PHE A 411 -9.75 36.50 19.36
N ALA A 412 -8.94 35.52 19.75
CA ALA A 412 -9.37 34.14 20.00
C ALA A 412 -9.80 33.89 21.46
N PHE A 413 -9.68 34.88 22.35
CA PHE A 413 -9.92 34.71 23.79
C PHE A 413 -11.30 34.08 24.09
N GLY A 414 -11.29 32.99 24.85
CA GLY A 414 -12.45 32.17 25.19
C GLY A 414 -12.79 31.08 24.17
N ASN A 415 -12.04 30.96 23.07
CA ASN A 415 -12.15 29.81 22.18
C ASN A 415 -11.69 28.54 22.90
N THR A 416 -12.32 27.42 22.58
CA THR A 416 -11.97 26.11 23.13
C THR A 416 -11.77 25.13 21.99
N GLY A 417 -10.80 24.23 22.09
CA GLY A 417 -10.52 23.25 21.05
C GLY A 417 -9.13 22.66 21.18
N GLN A 418 -8.73 21.84 20.21
CA GLN A 418 -7.35 21.40 20.05
C GLN A 418 -6.70 22.18 18.91
N PHE A 419 -5.38 22.38 19.00
CA PHE A 419 -4.57 23.01 17.96
C PHE A 419 -4.97 24.45 17.61
N LEU A 420 -5.48 25.21 18.59
CA LEU A 420 -5.62 26.65 18.46
C LEU A 420 -4.21 27.27 18.55
N PRO A 421 -3.71 27.98 17.52
CA PRO A 421 -2.40 28.63 17.58
C PRO A 421 -2.27 29.58 18.78
N GLU A 422 -3.41 30.15 19.20
CA GLU A 422 -3.51 31.07 20.32
C GLU A 422 -3.53 30.41 21.70
N ASP A 423 -3.79 29.10 21.79
CA ASP A 423 -3.69 28.30 23.02
C ASP A 423 -2.22 27.86 23.19
N VAL A 424 -1.38 28.83 23.57
CA VAL A 424 0.07 28.63 23.69
C VAL A 424 0.46 27.82 24.94
N THR A 425 -0.49 27.59 25.85
CA THR A 425 -0.33 26.75 27.05
C THR A 425 -0.82 25.32 26.88
N CYS A 426 -1.53 25.02 25.79
CA CYS A 426 -2.07 23.71 25.42
C CYS A 426 -3.13 23.14 26.37
N ASP A 427 -3.89 23.99 27.07
CA ASP A 427 -4.88 23.49 28.03
C ASP A 427 -6.29 23.29 27.43
N GLY A 428 -6.44 23.59 26.14
CA GLY A 428 -7.65 23.44 25.35
C GLY A 428 -8.57 24.65 25.38
N VAL A 429 -8.15 25.76 26.00
CA VAL A 429 -8.89 27.01 26.11
C VAL A 429 -7.94 28.17 25.89
N VAL A 430 -8.29 29.12 25.02
CA VAL A 430 -7.53 30.37 24.90
C VAL A 430 -7.96 31.31 26.03
N ASP A 431 -7.13 31.48 27.06
CA ASP A 431 -7.46 32.28 28.23
C ASP A 431 -6.32 33.20 28.72
N ASP A 432 -6.40 33.65 29.98
CA ASP A 432 -5.42 34.55 30.55
C ASP A 432 -4.05 33.90 30.75
N ALA A 433 -3.96 32.57 30.85
CA ALA A 433 -2.69 31.85 30.90
C ALA A 433 -1.91 31.96 29.57
N ASP A 434 -2.61 31.87 28.44
CA ASP A 434 -2.03 32.05 27.11
C ASP A 434 -1.56 33.49 26.90
N LEU A 435 -2.43 34.43 27.25
CA LEU A 435 -2.13 35.85 27.19
C LEU A 435 -0.89 36.21 28.02
N LEU A 436 -0.78 35.67 29.24
CA LEU A 436 0.38 35.87 30.09
C LEU A 436 1.66 35.27 29.51
N THR A 437 1.56 34.12 28.84
CA THR A 437 2.70 33.48 28.19
C THR A 437 3.27 34.37 27.09
N VAL A 438 2.43 34.88 26.18
CA VAL A 438 2.87 35.84 25.14
C VAL A 438 3.43 37.11 25.76
N LEU A 439 2.77 37.69 26.76
CA LEU A 439 3.24 38.92 27.40
C LEU A 439 4.58 38.76 28.12
N PHE A 440 4.87 37.59 28.72
CA PHE A 440 6.17 37.33 29.35
C PHE A 440 7.30 37.12 28.34
N ALA A 441 6.97 36.65 27.15
CA ALA A 441 7.91 36.46 26.07
C ALA A 441 7.92 37.61 25.05
N PHE A 442 7.12 38.64 25.25
CA PHE A 442 6.98 39.76 24.33
C PHE A 442 8.32 40.44 24.05
N GLY A 443 8.65 40.58 22.76
CA GLY A 443 9.93 41.08 22.28
C GLY A 443 11.08 40.07 22.35
N GLN A 444 10.81 38.78 22.58
CA GLN A 444 11.75 37.69 22.33
C GLN A 444 11.62 37.20 20.88
N GLY A 445 12.74 36.74 20.32
CA GLY A 445 12.85 36.64 18.86
C GLY A 445 13.00 38.05 18.26
N CYS A 446 13.58 38.11 17.06
CA CYS A 446 14.23 39.29 16.48
C CYS A 446 15.60 39.67 17.12
#